data_AF-A0A417Z017-F1
#
_entry.id   AF-A0A417Z017-F1
#
_cell.length_a   1.000
_cell.length_b   1.000
_cell.length_c   1.000
_cell.angle_alpha   90.00
_cell.angle_beta   90.00
_cell.angle_gamma   90.00
#
_symmetry.space_group_name_H-M   'P 1'
#
loop_
_entity.id
_entity.type
_entity.pdbx_description
1 polymer ?
#
loop_
_entity_poly.entity_id
_entity_poly.type
_entity_poly.pdbx_seq_one_letter_code
_entity_poly.pdbx_strand_id
1 'polypeptide(L)'
;MNKFSVFSLASLVIFILLFFTMLSGVSFGKLGRLLIFSMFLFPLLGAFFGLKAQKGVLKWLLIILNVIAVCVIGYLLLLGLSIGER
;
A
#
# COMPACT_ATOMS: atom_id res chain seq x y z
N MET A 1 -19.51 5.56 -9.27
CA MET A 1 -18.45 4.59 -8.89
C MET A 1 -19.02 3.58 -7.91
N ASN A 2 -18.72 2.28 -8.08
CA ASN A 2 -19.17 1.24 -7.14
C ASN A 2 -18.46 1.41 -5.78
N LYS A 3 -19.15 1.12 -4.66
CA LYS A 3 -18.62 1.31 -3.28
C LYS A 3 -17.25 0.64 -3.09
N PHE A 4 -17.06 -0.54 -3.67
CA PHE A 4 -15.79 -1.28 -3.64
C PHE A 4 -14.64 -0.60 -4.39
N SER A 5 -14.95 0.10 -5.50
CA SER A 5 -13.97 0.86 -6.27
C SER A 5 -13.52 2.11 -5.51
N VAL A 6 -14.43 2.74 -4.76
CA VAL A 6 -14.10 3.86 -3.86
C VAL A 6 -13.18 3.38 -2.74
N PHE A 7 -13.48 2.23 -2.13
CA PHE A 7 -12.63 1.63 -1.09
C PHE A 7 -11.23 1.28 -1.59
N SER A 8 -11.11 0.68 -2.77
CA SER A 8 -9.81 0.37 -3.40
C SER A 8 -8.99 1.62 -3.74
N LEU A 9 -9.66 2.71 -4.10
CA LEU A 9 -9.01 4.00 -4.36
C LEU A 9 -8.60 4.68 -3.06
N ALA A 10 -9.46 4.66 -2.04
CA ALA A 10 -9.16 5.19 -0.72
C ALA A 10 -7.97 4.47 -0.07
N SER A 11 -7.87 3.14 -0.19
CA SER A 11 -6.72 2.38 0.32
C SER A 11 -5.42 2.76 -0.39
N LEU A 12 -5.49 3.06 -1.69
CA LEU A 12 -4.36 3.54 -2.48
C LEU A 12 -3.89 4.92 -2.02
N VAL A 13 -4.83 5.84 -1.79
CA VAL A 13 -4.54 7.19 -1.25
C VAL A 13 -3.93 7.09 0.14
N ILE A 14 -4.47 6.24 1.01
CA ILE A 14 -3.91 5.99 2.35
C ILE A 14 -2.49 5.45 2.24
N PHE A 15 -2.24 4.49 1.35
CA PHE A 15 -0.90 3.96 1.12
C PHE A 15 0.08 5.05 0.67
N ILE A 16 -0.32 5.92 -0.28
CA ILE A 16 0.52 7.03 -0.76
C ILE A 16 0.86 8.00 0.38
N LEU A 17 -0.14 8.36 1.20
CA LEU A 17 0.07 9.25 2.34
C LEU A 17 1.03 8.64 3.38
N LEU A 18 0.84 7.36 3.71
CA LEU A 18 1.76 6.63 4.57
C LEU A 18 3.17 6.63 3.97
N PHE A 19 3.29 6.37 2.67
CA PHE A 19 4.58 6.30 1.97
C PHE A 19 5.32 7.62 2.03
N PHE A 20 4.62 8.72 1.75
CA PHE A 20 5.18 10.07 1.84
C PHE A 20 5.62 10.40 3.27
N THR A 21 4.83 10.01 4.26
CA THR A 21 5.13 10.20 5.68
C THR A 21 6.44 9.51 6.09
N MET A 22 6.71 8.33 5.54
CA MET A 22 7.96 7.61 5.78
C MET A 22 9.15 8.22 5.02
N LEU A 23 8.90 8.71 3.80
CA LEU A 23 9.92 9.34 2.94
C LEU A 23 10.42 10.68 3.52
N SER A 24 9.57 11.38 4.29
CA SER A 24 9.94 12.58 5.05
C SER A 24 10.97 12.32 6.16
N GLY A 25 11.40 11.07 6.38
CA GLY A 25 12.44 10.73 7.35
C GLY A 25 12.02 10.93 8.81
N VAL A 26 10.73 11.12 9.07
CA VAL A 26 10.20 11.31 10.42
C VAL A 26 10.38 10.00 11.19
N SER A 27 11.20 10.03 12.25
CA SER A 27 11.43 8.87 13.10
C SER A 27 10.21 8.62 13.99
N PHE A 28 9.33 7.72 13.54
CA PHE A 28 8.14 7.32 14.30
C PHE A 28 8.43 6.31 15.43
N GLY A 29 9.69 5.92 15.65
CA GLY A 29 10.08 4.95 16.68
C GLY A 29 9.23 3.67 16.64
N LYS A 30 8.52 3.35 17.72
CA LYS A 30 7.62 2.18 17.81
C LYS A 30 6.43 2.27 16.83
N LEU A 31 5.95 3.47 16.52
CA LEU A 31 4.86 3.68 15.54
C LEU A 31 5.33 3.41 14.11
N GLY A 32 6.63 3.53 13.82
CA GLY A 32 7.19 3.23 12.50
C GLY A 32 6.93 1.79 12.07
N ARG A 33 7.07 0.83 13.01
CA ARG A 33 6.77 -0.58 12.74
C ARG A 33 5.28 -0.79 12.42
N LEU A 34 4.39 -0.09 13.12
CA LEU A 34 2.94 -0.13 12.91
C LEU A 34 2.53 0.49 11.56
N LEU A 35 3.19 1.58 11.16
CA LEU A 35 3.00 2.23 9.86
C LEU A 35 3.43 1.31 8.71
N ILE A 36 4.57 0.62 8.83
CA ILE A 36 5.04 -0.35 7.83
C ILE A 36 4.06 -1.53 7.68
N PHE A 37 3.54 -2.06 8.79
CA PHE A 37 2.49 -3.08 8.74
C PHE A 37 1.22 -2.58 8.04
N SER A 38 0.80 -1.35 8.33
CA SER A 38 -0.36 -0.74 7.71
C SER A 38 -0.14 -0.52 6.21
N MET A 39 1.05 -0.06 5.81
CA MET A 39 1.45 0.06 4.42
C MET A 39 1.32 -1.25 3.66
N PHE A 40 1.62 -2.39 4.27
CA PHE A 40 1.43 -3.68 3.61
C PHE A 40 -0.05 -4.09 3.55
N LEU A 41 -0.80 -3.86 4.63
CA LEU A 41 -2.20 -4.26 4.75
C LEU A 41 -3.14 -3.51 3.79
N PHE A 42 -2.96 -2.20 3.66
CA PHE A 42 -3.88 -1.34 2.89
C PHE A 42 -3.91 -1.66 1.38
N PRO A 43 -2.77 -1.80 0.69
CA PRO A 43 -2.72 -2.23 -0.71
C PRO A 43 -3.25 -3.65 -0.91
N LEU A 44 -3.04 -4.55 0.04
CA LEU A 44 -3.59 -5.91 0.01
C LEU A 44 -5.12 -5.89 0.06
N LEU A 45 -5.69 -5.12 0.99
CA LEU A 45 -7.13 -4.87 1.07
C LEU A 45 -7.62 -4.17 -0.21
N GLY A 46 -6.87 -3.18 -0.72
CA GLY A 46 -7.18 -2.45 -1.94
C GLY A 46 -7.23 -3.33 -3.19
N ALA A 47 -6.29 -4.28 -3.31
CA ALA A 47 -6.28 -5.29 -4.36
C ALA A 47 -7.49 -6.22 -4.23
N PHE A 48 -7.79 -6.69 -3.01
CA PHE A 48 -8.92 -7.60 -2.75
C PHE A 48 -10.28 -6.95 -3.05
N PHE A 49 -10.50 -5.72 -2.59
CA PHE A 49 -11.70 -4.95 -2.91
C PHE A 49 -11.75 -4.55 -4.39
N GLY A 50 -10.60 -4.30 -5.01
CA GLY A 50 -10.46 -4.07 -6.45
C GLY A 50 -10.95 -5.27 -7.26
N LEU A 51 -10.63 -6.50 -6.87
CA LEU A 51 -11.12 -7.73 -7.51
C LEU A 51 -12.65 -7.87 -7.43
N LYS A 52 -13.26 -7.43 -6.33
CA LYS A 52 -14.72 -7.46 -6.11
C LYS A 52 -15.46 -6.29 -6.77
N ALA A 53 -14.75 -5.29 -7.32
CA ALA A 53 -15.36 -4.14 -7.97
C ALA A 53 -15.95 -4.47 -9.36
N GLN A 54 -16.90 -3.63 -9.79
CA GLN A 54 -17.69 -3.79 -11.02
C GLN A 54 -16.80 -3.73 -12.28
N LYS A 55 -17.18 -4.45 -13.35
CA LYS A 55 -16.42 -4.57 -14.60
C LYS A 55 -16.15 -3.19 -15.24
N GLY A 56 -14.88 -2.86 -15.47
CA GLY A 56 -14.43 -1.63 -16.15
C GLY A 56 -12.91 -1.50 -16.18
N VAL A 57 -12.38 -0.65 -17.05
CA VAL A 57 -10.93 -0.40 -17.21
C VAL A 57 -10.29 0.12 -15.90
N LEU A 58 -11.01 0.98 -15.18
CA LEU A 58 -10.58 1.54 -13.90
C LEU A 58 -10.34 0.46 -12.83
N LYS A 59 -11.07 -0.66 -12.88
CA LYS A 59 -10.89 -1.80 -11.98
C LYS A 59 -9.51 -2.42 -12.17
N TRP A 60 -9.14 -2.72 -13.42
CA TRP A 60 -7.86 -3.32 -13.75
C TRP A 60 -6.70 -2.40 -13.38
N LEU A 61 -6.87 -1.09 -13.63
CA LEU A 61 -5.89 -0.09 -13.24
C LEU A 61 -5.67 -0.07 -11.72
N LEU A 62 -6.75 -0.04 -10.93
CA LEU A 62 -6.67 -0.07 -9.45
C LEU A 62 -6.03 -1.35 -8.92
N ILE A 63 -6.34 -2.51 -9.50
CA ILE A 63 -5.72 -3.79 -9.11
C ILE A 63 -4.22 -3.74 -9.39
N ILE A 64 -3.80 -3.33 -10.59
CA ILE A 64 -2.39 -3.26 -10.97
C ILE A 64 -1.63 -2.30 -10.05
N LEU A 65 -2.17 -1.10 -9.77
CA LEU A 65 -1.52 -0.17 -8.84
C LEU A 65 -1.38 -0.74 -7.43
N ASN A 66 -2.41 -1.41 -6.89
CA ASN A 66 -2.31 -2.01 -5.56
C ASN A 66 -1.31 -3.18 -5.53
N VAL A 67 -1.23 -3.99 -6.59
CA VAL A 67 -0.22 -5.06 -6.70
C VAL A 67 1.21 -4.48 -6.75
N ILE A 68 1.43 -3.44 -7.55
CA ILE A 68 2.73 -2.75 -7.61
C ILE A 68 3.09 -2.19 -6.23
N ALA A 69 2.15 -1.58 -5.52
CA ALA A 69 2.37 -1.07 -4.17
C ALA A 69 2.83 -2.17 -3.20
N VAL A 70 2.18 -3.35 -3.21
CA VAL A 70 2.62 -4.51 -2.40
C VAL A 70 4.04 -4.93 -2.76
N CYS A 71 4.37 -5.03 -4.05
CA CYS A 71 5.71 -5.41 -4.50
C CYS A 71 6.78 -4.39 -4.05
N VAL A 72 6.49 -3.09 -4.18
CA VAL A 72 7.41 -2.01 -3.77
C VAL A 72 7.68 -2.07 -2.27
N ILE A 73 6.66 -2.25 -1.43
CA ILE A 73 6.86 -2.38 0.02
C ILE A 73 7.64 -3.65 0.35
N GLY A 74 7.33 -4.78 -0.29
CA GLY A 74 8.08 -6.02 -0.10
C GLY A 74 9.56 -5.85 -0.43
N TYR A 75 9.87 -5.14 -1.51
CA TYR A 75 11.24 -4.82 -1.90
C TYR A 75 11.93 -3.88 -0.89
N LEU A 76 11.22 -2.85 -0.40
CA LEU A 76 11.76 -1.94 0.61
C LEU A 76 12.00 -2.62 1.96
N LEU A 77 11.15 -3.57 2.34
CA LEU A 77 11.34 -4.39 3.54
C LEU A 77 12.58 -5.27 3.41
N LEU A 78 12.79 -5.92 2.27
CA LEU A 78 13.98 -6.72 2.00
C LEU A 78 15.25 -5.87 2.03
N LEU A 79 15.22 -4.68 1.41
CA LEU A 79 16.32 -3.72 1.48
C LEU A 79 16.58 -3.26 2.92
N GLY A 80 15.54 -2.94 3.68
CA GLY A 80 15.66 -2.52 5.08
C GLY A 80 16.25 -3.61 5.98
N LEU A 81 15.84 -4.86 5.79
CA LEU A 81 16.41 -6.02 6.51
C LEU A 81 17.89 -6.23 6.13
N SER A 82 18.21 -6.17 4.83
CA SER A 82 19.59 -6.32 4.35
C SER A 82 20.52 -5.21 4.84
N ILE A 83 20.02 -3.99 5.05
CA ILE A 83 20.77 -2.87 5.63
C ILE A 83 20.91 -3.02 7.16
N GLY A 84 19.91 -3.61 7.83
CA GLY A 84 19.91 -3.83 9.29
C GLY A 84 20.75 -5.02 9.77
N GLU A 85 21.17 -5.90 8.87
CA GLU A 85 22.09 -7.01 9.16
C GLU A 85 23.59 -6.63 9.07
N ARG A 86 23.91 -5.35 8.84
CA ARG A 86 25.28 -4.80 8.93
C ARG A 86 25.45 -3.97 10.19
#